data_AF-A0A967Z7F0-F1
#
_entry.id   AF-A0A967Z7F0-F1
#
_cell.length_a   1.000
_cell.length_b   1.000
_cell.length_c   1.000
_cell.angle_alpha   90.00
_cell.angle_beta   90.00
_cell.angle_gamma   90.00
#
_symmetry.space_group_name_H-M   'P 1'
#
loop_
_entity.id
_entity.type
_entity.pdbx_description
1 polymer ?
#
loop_
_entity_poly.entity_id
_entity_poly.type
_entity_poly.pdbx_seq_one_letter_code
_entity_poly.pdbx_strand_id
1 'polypeptide(L)'
;AVMNNAHVKGGDTVTFDTLRSSPRMQDVWQIHYSSENARARDNSADDFIANLDDEPGHVGHYFKISARPDGSFTVMNSRNGFTKDYPAVSGH
;
A
#
# COMPACT_ATOMS: atom_id res chain seq x y z
N ALA A 1 6.52 -1.39 -0.67
CA ALA A 1 5.85 -1.79 -1.92
C ALA A 1 4.57 -0.98 -2.10
N VAL A 2 4.12 -0.78 -3.34
CA VAL A 2 2.77 -0.30 -3.68
C VAL A 2 2.12 -1.41 -4.50
N MET A 3 0.99 -1.94 -4.04
CA MET A 3 0.33 -3.10 -4.65
C MET A 3 -1.06 -2.74 -5.18
N ASN A 4 -1.36 -3.22 -6.38
CA ASN A 4 -2.65 -3.05 -7.03
C ASN A 4 -3.52 -4.30 -6.83
N ASN A 5 -3.95 -4.54 -5.59
CA ASN A 5 -4.88 -5.60 -5.25
C ASN A 5 -6.33 -5.13 -5.35
N ALA A 6 -7.21 -6.06 -5.69
CA ALA A 6 -8.65 -5.91 -5.52
C ALA A 6 -9.06 -6.49 -4.15
N HIS A 7 -10.32 -6.28 -3.76
CA HIS A 7 -10.87 -6.80 -2.51
C HIS A 7 -10.69 -8.32 -2.35
N VAL A 8 -10.82 -9.07 -3.45
CA VAL A 8 -10.78 -10.55 -3.46
C VAL A 8 -9.67 -11.15 -4.33
N LYS A 9 -8.76 -10.32 -4.88
CA LYS A 9 -7.68 -10.78 -5.78
C LYS A 9 -6.36 -10.07 -5.52
N GLY A 10 -5.27 -10.85 -5.53
CA GLY A 10 -3.90 -10.31 -5.49
C GLY A 10 -3.44 -9.83 -4.12
N GLY A 11 -4.19 -10.15 -3.06
CA GLY A 11 -3.85 -9.83 -1.67
C GLY A 11 -4.10 -11.03 -0.77
N ASP A 12 -3.51 -12.18 -1.11
CA ASP A 12 -3.61 -13.39 -0.30
C ASP A 12 -2.56 -13.36 0.83
N THR A 13 -2.76 -14.09 1.94
CA THR A 13 -1.79 -14.16 3.06
C THR A 13 -0.36 -14.41 2.58
N VAL A 14 -0.15 -15.35 1.64
CA VAL A 14 1.18 -15.67 1.09
C VAL A 14 1.81 -14.49 0.33
N THR A 15 1.01 -13.68 -0.37
CA THR A 15 1.48 -12.49 -1.07
C THR A 15 2.02 -11.47 -0.07
N PHE A 16 1.27 -11.24 1.01
CA PHE A 16 1.68 -10.33 2.06
C PHE A 16 2.93 -10.78 2.81
N ASP A 17 3.00 -12.08 3.16
CA ASP A 17 4.18 -12.67 3.79
C ASP A 17 5.42 -12.54 2.89
N THR A 18 5.25 -12.79 1.58
CA THR A 18 6.34 -12.66 0.60
C THR A 18 6.85 -11.22 0.54
N LEU A 19 5.94 -10.24 0.43
CA LEU A 19 6.33 -8.82 0.42
C LEU A 19 7.08 -8.44 1.71
N ARG A 20 6.59 -8.86 2.87
CA ARG A 20 7.19 -8.52 4.18
C ARG A 20 8.48 -9.26 4.48
N SER A 21 8.76 -10.38 3.82
CA SER A 21 10.02 -11.11 3.98
C SER A 21 11.24 -10.40 3.35
N SER A 22 11.02 -9.36 2.53
CA SER A 22 12.11 -8.60 1.92
C SER A 22 12.85 -7.75 2.97
N PRO A 23 14.20 -7.87 3.12
CA PRO A 23 14.96 -7.25 4.22
C PRO A 23 14.88 -5.73 4.33
N ARG A 24 14.44 -5.04 3.27
CA ARG A 24 14.33 -3.57 3.20
C ARG A 24 12.88 -3.10 3.05
N MET A 25 11.90 -3.99 3.23
CA MET A 25 10.48 -3.64 3.15
C MET A 25 10.09 -2.79 4.35
N GLN A 26 9.71 -1.54 4.10
CA GLN A 26 9.26 -0.63 5.15
C GLN A 26 7.73 -0.69 5.30
N ASP A 27 7.00 -0.54 4.19
CA ASP A 27 5.54 -0.51 4.18
C ASP A 27 4.99 -1.20 2.93
N VAL A 28 3.72 -1.61 3.01
CA VAL A 28 2.94 -2.11 1.89
C VAL A 28 1.73 -1.20 1.70
N TRP A 29 1.72 -0.39 0.66
CA TRP A 29 0.58 0.44 0.27
C TRP A 29 -0.39 -0.38 -0.59
N GLN A 30 -1.65 -0.48 -0.19
CA GLN A 30 -2.66 -1.38 -0.76
C GLN A 30 -3.77 -0.58 -1.42
N ILE A 31 -4.18 -0.96 -2.64
CA ILE A 31 -5.29 -0.27 -3.30
C ILE A 31 -6.62 -0.63 -2.61
N HIS A 32 -6.90 -1.90 -2.34
CA HIS A 32 -8.09 -2.32 -1.59
C HIS A 32 -7.72 -3.08 -0.31
N TYR A 33 -8.59 -3.05 0.69
CA TYR A 33 -8.56 -4.01 1.80
C TYR A 33 -8.88 -5.42 1.26
N SER A 34 -8.09 -6.42 1.62
CA SER A 34 -8.29 -7.81 1.20
C SER A 34 -9.09 -8.60 2.25
N SER A 35 -10.23 -9.17 1.84
CA SER A 35 -11.21 -9.80 2.74
C SER A 35 -11.29 -11.33 2.65
N GLU A 36 -11.21 -11.91 1.46
CA GLU A 36 -11.51 -13.35 1.27
C GLU A 36 -10.32 -14.27 1.55
N ASN A 37 -9.13 -13.91 1.06
CA ASN A 37 -7.93 -14.77 1.15
C ASN A 37 -6.83 -14.17 2.04
N ALA A 38 -7.18 -13.16 2.84
CA ALA A 38 -6.31 -12.52 3.81
C ALA A 38 -6.99 -12.46 5.18
N ARG A 39 -6.16 -12.51 6.22
CA ARG A 39 -6.57 -12.25 7.60
C ARG A 39 -6.50 -10.74 7.83
N ALA A 40 -7.26 -10.23 8.80
CA ALA A 40 -7.19 -8.82 9.17
C ALA A 40 -5.75 -8.34 9.45
N ARG A 41 -4.95 -9.17 10.12
CA ARG A 41 -3.52 -8.90 10.40
C ARG A 41 -2.61 -8.86 9.16
N ASP A 42 -3.07 -9.40 8.03
CA ASP A 42 -2.30 -9.45 6.80
C ASP A 42 -2.45 -8.14 6.02
N ASN A 43 -3.53 -7.38 6.24
CA ASN A 43 -3.72 -6.04 5.69
C ASN A 43 -2.78 -5.03 6.37
N SER A 44 -2.51 -3.91 5.70
CA SER A 44 -1.72 -2.82 6.24
C SER A 44 -2.57 -1.99 7.20
N ALA A 45 -1.95 -1.11 7.98
CA ALA A 45 -2.70 -0.11 8.73
C ALA A 45 -3.52 0.77 7.76
N ASP A 46 -4.69 1.23 8.19
CA ASP A 46 -5.68 1.95 7.37
C ASP A 46 -5.08 3.07 6.53
N ASP A 47 -4.13 3.84 7.07
CA ASP A 47 -3.47 4.94 6.38
C ASP A 47 -2.78 4.53 5.07
N PHE A 48 -2.36 3.27 4.99
CA PHE A 48 -1.71 2.66 3.84
C PHE A 48 -2.68 1.93 2.90
N ILE A 49 -4.00 2.03 3.12
CA ILE A 49 -5.03 1.44 2.26
C ILE A 49 -5.87 2.56 1.63
N ALA A 50 -5.93 2.57 0.30
CA ALA A 50 -6.67 3.58 -0.44
C ALA A 50 -8.18 3.36 -0.34
N ASN A 51 -8.65 2.12 -0.47
CA ASN A 51 -10.07 1.77 -0.46
C ASN A 51 -10.33 0.69 0.60
N LEU A 52 -10.96 1.07 1.72
CA LEU A 52 -11.31 0.12 2.80
C LEU A 52 -12.57 -0.68 2.47
N ASP A 53 -13.51 -0.04 1.79
CA ASP A 53 -14.76 -0.65 1.33
C ASP A 53 -14.63 -1.01 -0.15
N ASP A 54 -15.35 -2.04 -0.61
CA ASP A 54 -15.38 -2.45 -2.03
C ASP A 54 -16.77 -2.40 -2.67
N GLU A 55 -17.76 -1.87 -1.92
CA GLU A 55 -19.16 -1.87 -2.35
C GLU A 55 -19.33 -1.25 -3.74
N PRO A 56 -20.24 -1.79 -4.58
CA PRO A 56 -20.48 -1.25 -5.91
C PRO A 56 -20.82 0.25 -5.89
N GLY A 57 -20.05 1.04 -6.64
CA GLY A 57 -20.26 2.50 -6.75
C GLY A 57 -19.58 3.33 -5.67
N HIS A 58 -18.70 2.76 -4.83
CA HIS A 58 -17.87 3.54 -3.93
C HIS A 58 -16.93 4.50 -4.69
N VAL A 59 -16.51 5.58 -4.01
CA VAL A 59 -15.54 6.52 -4.56
C VAL A 59 -14.15 5.88 -4.56
N GLY A 60 -13.62 5.61 -5.75
CA GLY A 60 -12.27 5.07 -5.89
C GLY A 60 -11.20 6.08 -5.50
N HIS A 61 -10.35 5.68 -4.55
CA HIS A 61 -9.17 6.41 -4.10
C HIS A 61 -7.89 5.81 -4.68
N TYR A 62 -6.88 6.66 -4.85
CA TYR A 62 -5.58 6.36 -5.41
C TYR A 62 -4.43 6.82 -4.50
N PHE A 63 -3.23 6.34 -4.81
CA PHE A 63 -1.98 6.88 -4.28
C PHE A 63 -1.31 7.81 -5.29
N LYS A 64 -0.84 8.96 -4.82
CA LYS A 64 0.06 9.82 -5.60
C LYS A 64 1.49 9.59 -5.14
N ILE A 65 2.36 9.23 -6.06
CA ILE A 65 3.80 9.12 -5.82
C ILE A 65 4.48 10.34 -6.44
N SER A 66 5.25 11.07 -5.64
CA SER A 66 6.03 12.23 -6.09
C SER A 66 7.51 11.96 -5.88
N ALA A 67 8.26 11.72 -6.95
CA ALA A 67 9.69 11.46 -6.90
C ALA A 67 10.50 12.75 -7.03
N ARG A 68 11.67 12.82 -6.38
CA ARG A 68 12.60 13.95 -6.42
C ARG A 68 13.91 13.55 -7.11
N PRO A 69 14.68 14.51 -7.68
CA PRO A 69 15.94 14.21 -8.38
C PRO A 69 17.02 13.55 -7.52
N ASP A 70 16.96 13.72 -6.20
CA ASP A 70 17.88 13.10 -5.24
C ASP A 70 17.60 11.60 -5.00
N GLY A 71 16.55 11.05 -5.61
CA GLY A 71 16.12 9.66 -5.43
C GLY A 71 15.19 9.42 -4.25
N SER A 72 14.83 10.47 -3.49
CA SER A 72 13.75 10.41 -2.51
C SER A 72 12.39 10.49 -3.18
N PHE A 73 11.34 10.04 -2.48
CA PHE A 73 9.97 10.17 -2.96
C PHE A 73 8.98 10.28 -1.80
N THR A 74 7.78 10.75 -2.12
CA THR A 74 6.65 10.83 -1.19
C THR A 74 5.50 10.00 -1.75
N VAL A 75 4.78 9.30 -0.87
CA VAL A 75 3.50 8.66 -1.21
C VAL A 75 2.38 9.32 -0.41
N MET A 76 1.33 9.75 -1.10
CA MET A 76 0.12 10.34 -0.51
C MET A 76 -1.09 9.48 -0.83
N ASN A 77 -1.90 9.18 0.18
CA ASN A 77 -3.20 8.54 0.04
C ASN A 77 -4.31 9.58 -0.17
N SER A 78 -5.00 9.51 -1.31
CA SER A 78 -6.09 10.45 -1.62
C SER A 78 -7.34 10.29 -0.75
N ARG A 79 -7.51 9.15 -0.05
CA ARG A 79 -8.65 8.93 0.85
C ARG A 79 -8.61 9.84 2.08
N ASN A 80 -7.45 9.93 2.72
CA ASN A 80 -7.29 10.58 4.02
C ASN A 80 -6.20 11.67 4.05
N GLY A 81 -5.50 11.90 2.93
CA GLY A 81 -4.38 12.85 2.85
C GLY A 81 -3.11 12.39 3.56
N PHE A 82 -3.08 11.18 4.14
CA PHE A 82 -1.89 10.65 4.80
C PHE A 82 -0.74 10.60 3.80
N THR A 83 0.40 11.10 4.26
CA THR A 83 1.59 11.30 3.43
C THR A 83 2.80 10.76 4.16
N LYS A 84 3.62 9.97 3.47
CA LYS A 84 4.90 9.48 4.00
C LYS A 84 6.03 9.79 3.03
N ASP A 85 7.08 10.41 3.56
CA ASP A 85 8.33 10.65 2.85
C ASP A 85 9.28 9.46 3.02
N TYR A 86 9.89 9.07 1.90
CA TYR A 86 10.92 8.04 1.81
C TYR A 86 12.21 8.70 1.33
N PRO A 87 13.24 8.80 2.18
CA PRO A 87 14.49 9.41 1.80
C PRO A 87 15.21 8.57 0.74
N ALA A 88 16.11 9.22 -0.01
CA ALA A 88 17.03 8.53 -0.86
C ALA A 88 17.85 7.53 -0.03
N VAL A 89 18.09 6.35 -0.59
CA VAL A 89 19.00 5.40 0.03
C VAL A 89 20.43 5.89 -0.22
N SER A 90 21.13 6.33 0.83
CA SER A 90 22.58 6.52 0.79
C SER A 90 23.23 5.18 0.42
N GLY A 91 23.96 5.14 -0.70
CA GLY A 91 24.70 3.94 -1.09
C GLY A 91 25.71 3.53 -0.02
N HIS A 92 25.79 2.22 0.25
CA HIS A 92 26.93 1.61 0.93
C HIS A 92 28.07 1.42 -0.07
#